data_AF-A0A0C2CCV5-F1
#
_entry.id   AF-A0A0C2CCV5-F1
#
_cell.length_a   1.000
_cell.length_b   1.000
_cell.length_c   1.000
_cell.angle_alpha   90.00
_cell.angle_beta   90.00
_cell.angle_gamma   90.00
#
_symmetry.space_group_name_H-M   'P 1'
#
loop_
_entity.id
_entity.type
_entity.pdbx_description
1 polymer ?
#
loop_
_entity_poly.entity_id
_entity_poly.type
_entity_poly.pdbx_seq_one_letter_code
_entity_poly.pdbx_strand_id
1 'polypeptide(L)'
;MTSCGPFQLVFNSYTKGAWGKEERQKNPVKKGDGFDIRIRAHDNKFTVSFNRKEVKSFEHRIPLQHVTHLSIDGDVVLNHVQWGGKYY
;
A
#
# COMPACT_ATOMS: atom_id res chain seq x y z
N MET A 1 23.69 15.11 13.40
CA MET A 1 22.64 14.91 12.37
C MET A 1 22.12 13.50 12.53
N THR A 2 21.01 13.32 13.24
CA THR A 2 20.40 12.01 13.43
C THR A 2 19.97 11.47 12.08
N SER A 3 20.55 10.34 11.69
CA SER A 3 20.20 9.62 10.48
C SER A 3 18.73 9.20 10.57
N CYS A 4 17.86 9.93 9.87
CA CYS A 4 16.54 9.43 9.53
C CYS A 4 16.77 8.14 8.74
N GLY A 5 16.29 7.01 9.25
CA GLY A 5 16.46 5.72 8.59
C GLY A 5 15.98 5.77 7.14
N PRO A 6 16.42 4.84 6.28
CA PRO A 6 16.04 4.86 4.87
C PRO A 6 14.51 4.89 4.75
N PHE A 7 13.99 5.84 3.97
CA PHE A 7 12.56 5.93 3.68
C PHE A 7 12.11 4.62 3.04
N GLN A 8 11.22 3.89 3.71
CA GLN A 8 10.76 2.56 3.32
C GLN A 8 9.24 2.55 3.22
N LEU A 9 8.73 1.75 2.29
CA LEU A 9 7.33 1.36 2.29
C LEU A 9 7.15 0.22 3.28
N VAL A 10 6.13 0.33 4.13
CA VAL A 10 5.80 -0.68 5.15
C VAL A 10 4.39 -1.19 4.87
N PHE A 11 4.25 -2.51 4.83
CA PHE A 11 3.00 -3.21 4.64
C PHE A 11 2.72 -4.05 5.88
N ASN A 12 1.50 -3.95 6.41
CA ASN A 12 1.10 -4.73 7.58
C ASN A 12 -0.41 -4.94 7.60
N SER A 13 -0.87 -5.81 8.49
CA SER A 13 -2.28 -5.99 8.82
C SER A 13 -2.45 -5.84 10.32
N TYR A 14 -3.46 -5.07 10.71
CA TYR A 14 -3.91 -4.97 12.09
C TYR A 14 -5.10 -5.92 12.28
N THR A 15 -4.94 -6.91 13.15
CA THR A 15 -5.96 -7.95 13.37
C THR A 15 -6.00 -8.32 14.84
N LYS A 16 -7.19 -8.60 15.37
CA LYS A 16 -7.38 -9.02 16.78
C LYS A 16 -6.69 -8.07 17.80
N GLY A 17 -6.72 -6.77 17.53
CA GLY A 17 -6.16 -5.76 18.44
C GLY A 17 -4.64 -5.58 18.37
N ALA A 18 -3.95 -6.24 17.44
CA ALA A 18 -2.49 -6.16 17.33
C ALA A 18 -2.01 -6.02 15.88
N TRP A 19 -0.85 -5.38 15.72
CA TRP A 19 -0.12 -5.34 14.45
C TRP A 19 0.61 -6.66 14.21
N GLY A 20 0.55 -7.16 12.98
CA GLY A 20 1.34 -8.30 12.55
C GLY A 20 2.81 -7.95 12.27
N LYS A 21 3.52 -8.91 11.67
CA LYS A 21 4.90 -8.70 11.20
C LYS A 21 4.92 -7.72 10.03
N GLU A 22 5.78 -6.72 10.10
CA GLU A 22 5.97 -5.77 9.01
C GLU A 22 6.68 -6.39 7.82
N GLU A 23 6.24 -6.02 6.62
CA GLU A 23 6.96 -6.29 5.38
C GLU A 23 7.44 -4.96 4.80
N ARG A 24 8.73 -4.87 4.51
CA ARG A 24 9.38 -3.61 4.11
C ARG A 24 9.84 -3.69 2.67
N GLN A 25 9.69 -2.59 1.94
CA GLN A 25 10.25 -2.42 0.60
C GLN A 25 10.93 -1.06 0.45
N LYS A 26 11.83 -0.97 -0.53
CA LYS A 26 12.45 0.30 -0.90
C LYS A 26 11.39 1.28 -1.39
N ASN A 27 11.41 2.51 -0.88
CA ASN A 27 10.52 3.57 -1.37
C ASN A 27 10.99 4.05 -2.77
N PRO A 28 10.15 3.96 -3.81
CA PRO A 28 10.47 4.47 -5.14
C PRO A 28 10.18 5.97 -5.30
N VAL A 29 9.50 6.61 -4.33
CA VAL A 29 9.09 8.01 -4.38
C VAL A 29 10.07 8.89 -3.61
N LYS A 30 10.25 10.12 -4.09
CA LYS A 30 11.02 11.17 -3.40
C LYS A 30 10.08 12.22 -2.83
N LYS A 31 10.50 12.87 -1.75
CA LYS A 31 9.73 13.97 -1.15
C LYS A 31 9.53 15.09 -2.17
N GLY A 32 8.28 15.54 -2.35
CA GLY A 32 7.90 16.60 -3.27
C GLY A 32 7.50 16.13 -4.68
N ASP A 33 7.86 14.90 -5.06
CA ASP A 33 7.47 14.34 -6.36
C ASP A 33 6.03 13.83 -6.33
N GLY A 34 5.32 13.99 -7.46
CA GLY A 34 4.04 13.33 -7.66
C GLY A 34 4.19 11.80 -7.73
N PHE A 35 3.17 11.07 -7.30
CA PHE A 35 3.16 9.62 -7.33
C PHE A 35 1.79 9.06 -7.71
N ASP A 36 1.80 7.86 -8.30
CA ASP A 36 0.61 7.05 -8.62
C ASP A 36 0.71 5.72 -7.87
N ILE A 37 -0.21 5.46 -6.94
CA ILE A 37 -0.32 4.18 -6.23
C ILE A 37 -1.51 3.41 -6.77
N ARG A 38 -1.29 2.13 -7.08
CA ARG A 38 -2.35 1.21 -7.47
C ARG A 38 -2.29 -0.03 -6.60
N ILE A 39 -3.40 -0.37 -5.98
CA ILE A 39 -3.57 -1.58 -5.19
C ILE A 39 -4.62 -2.43 -5.89
N ARG A 40 -4.19 -3.55 -6.47
CA ARG A 40 -5.08 -4.51 -7.15
C ARG A 40 -5.33 -5.69 -6.24
N ALA A 41 -6.59 -5.99 -5.99
CA ALA A 41 -6.98 -7.20 -5.28
C ALA A 41 -6.98 -8.41 -6.24
N HIS A 42 -6.37 -9.49 -5.79
CA HIS A 42 -6.45 -10.83 -6.36
C HIS A 42 -7.07 -11.76 -5.30
N ASP A 43 -7.37 -13.00 -5.67
CA ASP A 43 -7.98 -13.99 -4.77
C ASP A 43 -7.13 -14.27 -3.51
N ASN A 44 -5.80 -14.24 -3.64
CA ASN A 44 -4.87 -14.60 -2.56
C ASN A 44 -3.96 -13.45 -2.08
N LYS A 45 -3.96 -12.30 -2.76
CA LYS A 45 -3.04 -11.20 -2.47
C LYS A 45 -3.52 -9.84 -2.95
N PHE A 46 -2.87 -8.80 -2.46
CA PHE A 46 -2.82 -7.50 -3.09
C PHE A 46 -1.54 -7.35 -3.91
N THR A 47 -1.67 -6.87 -5.15
CA THR A 47 -0.53 -6.38 -5.93
C THR A 47 -0.50 -4.86 -5.85
N VAL A 48 0.59 -4.33 -5.31
CA VAL A 48 0.82 -2.89 -5.13
C VAL A 48 1.85 -2.41 -6.14
N SER A 49 1.49 -1.36 -6.87
CA SER A 49 2.35 -0.72 -7.86
C SER A 49 2.51 0.76 -7.57
N PHE A 50 3.71 1.28 -7.82
CA PHE A 50 4.03 2.71 -7.81
C PHE A 50 4.46 3.14 -9.20
N ASN A 51 3.90 4.24 -9.71
CA ASN A 51 4.20 4.77 -11.04
C ASN A 51 4.17 3.67 -12.12
N ARG A 52 3.12 2.82 -12.07
CA ARG A 52 2.87 1.66 -12.95
C ARG A 52 3.88 0.50 -12.86
N LYS A 53 4.82 0.52 -11.92
CA LYS A 53 5.74 -0.60 -11.66
C LYS A 53 5.32 -1.33 -10.39
N GLU A 54 5.17 -2.65 -10.46
CA GLU A 54 4.90 -3.48 -9.28
C GLU A 54 6.05 -3.37 -8.28
N VAL A 55 5.72 -3.11 -7.02
CA VAL A 55 6.69 -3.02 -5.92
C VAL A 55 6.47 -4.10 -4.86
N LYS A 56 5.25 -4.61 -4.74
CA LYS A 56 4.91 -5.58 -3.71
C LYS A 56 3.72 -6.45 -4.12
N SER A 57 3.90 -7.76 -3.96
CA SER A 57 2.81 -8.71 -3.75
C SER A 57 2.66 -8.93 -2.24
N PHE A 58 1.50 -8.62 -1.68
CA PHE A 58 1.19 -8.73 -0.24
C PHE A 58 0.06 -9.74 -0.04
N GLU A 59 0.37 -10.88 0.57
CA GLU A 59 -0.59 -11.97 0.76
C GLU A 59 -1.70 -11.58 1.74
N HIS A 60 -2.92 -12.05 1.48
CA HIS A 60 -4.06 -11.78 2.35
C HIS A 60 -3.87 -12.47 3.70
N ARG A 61 -3.79 -11.69 4.78
CA ARG A 61 -3.75 -12.20 6.16
C ARG A 61 -5.15 -12.34 6.79
N ILE A 62 -6.16 -11.77 6.14
CA ILE A 62 -7.59 -11.86 6.46
C ILE A 62 -8.39 -11.96 5.17
N PRO A 63 -9.64 -12.45 5.20
CA PRO A 63 -10.50 -12.48 4.02
C PRO A 63 -10.66 -11.10 3.38
N LEU A 64 -10.44 -11.01 2.07
CA LEU A 64 -10.58 -9.77 1.29
C LEU A 64 -11.97 -9.13 1.48
N GLN A 65 -13.01 -9.95 1.64
CA GLN A 65 -14.39 -9.51 1.83
C GLN A 65 -14.60 -8.62 3.07
N HIS A 66 -13.68 -8.65 4.03
CA HIS A 66 -13.75 -7.78 5.21
C HIS A 66 -13.29 -6.35 4.93
N VAL A 67 -12.67 -6.09 3.78
CA VAL A 67 -12.26 -4.74 3.36
C VAL A 67 -13.48 -4.00 2.81
N THR A 68 -14.03 -3.10 3.61
CA THR A 68 -15.25 -2.33 3.29
C THR A 68 -14.99 -0.85 3.03
N HIS A 69 -13.84 -0.33 3.48
CA HIS A 69 -13.51 1.09 3.44
C HIS A 69 -12.03 1.29 3.08
N LEU A 70 -11.74 2.45 2.50
CA LEU A 70 -10.38 2.95 2.25
C LEU A 70 -10.22 4.27 3.00
N SER A 71 -9.12 4.42 3.73
CA SER A 71 -8.69 5.67 4.34
C SER A 71 -7.31 6.05 3.82
N ILE A 72 -7.09 7.34 3.60
CA ILE A 72 -5.80 7.92 3.20
C ILE A 72 -5.56 9.11 4.11
N ASP A 73 -4.41 9.12 4.77
CA ASP A 73 -4.05 10.13 5.76
C ASP A 73 -2.54 10.40 5.74
N GLY A 74 -2.12 11.53 6.32
CA GLY A 74 -0.73 11.99 6.43
C GLY A 74 -0.36 13.10 5.45
N ASP A 75 0.96 13.29 5.24
CA ASP A 75 1.54 14.36 4.41
C ASP A 75 1.35 14.08 2.91
N VAL A 76 0.12 14.19 2.41
CA VAL A 76 -0.24 13.94 1.01
C VAL A 76 -1.23 14.97 0.48
N VAL A 77 -1.04 15.37 -0.78
CA VAL A 77 -2.05 16.11 -1.55
C VAL A 77 -2.72 15.14 -2.51
N LEU A 78 -4.00 14.86 -2.29
CA LEU A 78 -4.79 13.94 -3.11
C LEU A 78 -5.37 14.64 -4.33
N ASN A 79 -4.89 14.26 -5.51
CA ASN A 79 -5.40 14.79 -6.78
C ASN A 79 -6.51 13.92 -7.38
N HIS A 80 -6.48 12.60 -7.17
CA HIS A 80 -7.42 11.68 -7.79
C HIS A 80 -7.49 10.35 -7.01
N VAL A 81 -8.70 9.82 -6.84
CA VAL A 81 -8.97 8.51 -6.24
C VAL A 81 -10.04 7.82 -7.07
N GLN A 82 -9.80 6.55 -7.44
CA GLN A 82 -10.75 5.72 -8.17
C GLN A 82 -10.66 4.27 -7.69
N TRP A 83 -11.78 3.55 -7.73
CA TRP A 83 -11.84 2.12 -7.48
C TRP A 83 -12.77 1.45 -8.50
N GLY A 84 -12.51 0.17 -8.80
CA GLY A 84 -13.26 -0.60 -9.78
C GLY A 84 -12.34 -1.46 -10.66
N GLY A 85 -12.85 -1.83 -11.83
CA GLY A 85 -12.20 -2.77 -12.75
C GLY A 85 -12.52 -4.23 -12.43
N LYS A 86 -12.29 -5.11 -13.41
CA LYS A 86 -12.52 -6.56 -13.31
C LYS A 86 -11.50 -7.32 -14.16
N TYR A 87 -11.30 -8.61 -13.87
CA TYR A 87 -10.66 -9.50 -14.83
C TYR A 87 -11.64 -9.71 -16.00
N TYR A 88 -11.14 -9.56 -17.22
CA TYR A 88 -11.84 -9.98 -18.43
C TYR A 88 -11.51 -11.44 -18.68
#